data_AF-A0A936NFB8-F1
#
_entry.id   AF-A0A936NFB8-F1
#
_cell.length_a   1.000
_cell.length_b   1.000
_cell.length_c   1.000
_cell.angle_alpha   90.00
_cell.angle_beta   90.00
_cell.angle_gamma   90.00
#
_symmetry.space_group_name_H-M   'P 1'
#
loop_
_entity.id
_entity.type
_entity.pdbx_description
1 polymer ?
#
loop_
_entity_poly.entity_id
_entity_poly.type
_entity_poly.pdbx_seq_one_letter_code
_entity_poly.pdbx_strand_id
1 'polypeptide(L)'
;MLTQRAKSASPYVGAAMAVLATLEQAQVLPPEGGREADRVIQSVIQLQSVFSKGTDPSTQRFAQQAVAHMHGTNAPMAFERFRTHGWTADILEALADAERRASADEQQELAPGLGQFNLSVDDFRRLMRLVRDGRSALEARGQNFADVYARHRNAMPGAAR
;
A
#
# COMPACT_ATOMS: atom_id res chain seq x y z
N MET A 1 20.71 36.27 0.72
CA MET A 1 19.80 35.32 0.03
C MET A 1 19.80 34.03 0.83
N LEU A 2 18.71 33.70 1.50
CA LEU A 2 18.56 32.45 2.25
C LEU A 2 18.10 31.37 1.27
N THR A 3 19.00 30.44 0.94
CA THR A 3 18.72 29.27 0.12
C THR A 3 17.69 28.43 0.84
N GLN A 4 16.44 28.48 0.35
CA GLN A 4 15.35 27.63 0.82
C GLN A 4 15.74 26.19 0.51
N ARG A 5 16.23 25.47 1.53
CA ARG A 5 16.55 24.04 1.45
C ARG A 5 15.24 23.36 1.03
N ALA A 6 15.14 22.93 -0.22
CA ALA A 6 13.98 22.16 -0.69
C ALA A 6 13.80 21.01 0.29
N LYS A 7 12.71 21.03 1.07
CA LYS A 7 12.38 19.92 1.98
C LYS A 7 12.31 18.68 1.09
N SER A 8 13.26 17.76 1.25
CA SER A 8 13.19 16.46 0.60
C SER A 8 11.82 15.88 0.88
N ALA A 9 11.00 15.73 -0.16
CA ALA A 9 9.64 15.20 0.00
C ALA A 9 9.75 13.82 0.64
N SER A 10 8.91 13.54 1.64
CA SER A 10 8.95 12.28 2.37
C SER A 10 8.79 11.11 1.39
N PRO A 11 9.63 10.06 1.45
CA PRO A 11 9.53 8.90 0.55
C PRO A 11 8.15 8.23 0.62
N TYR A 12 7.48 8.33 1.77
CA TYR A 12 6.11 7.90 2.01
C TYR A 12 5.07 8.57 1.09
N VAL A 13 5.28 9.83 0.73
CA VAL A 13 4.38 10.57 -0.17
C VAL A 13 4.54 10.06 -1.59
N GLY A 14 5.79 9.93 -2.07
CA GLY A 14 6.06 9.39 -3.40
C GLY A 14 5.58 7.95 -3.57
N ALA A 15 5.68 7.13 -2.52
CA ALA A 15 5.14 5.78 -2.52
C ALA A 15 3.61 5.76 -2.61
N ALA A 16 2.91 6.57 -1.80
CA ALA A 16 1.46 6.70 -1.89
C ALA A 16 0.98 7.18 -3.27
N MET A 17 1.66 8.18 -3.85
CA MET A 17 1.36 8.66 -5.21
C MET A 17 1.60 7.57 -6.26
N ALA A 18 2.67 6.78 -6.13
CA ALA A 18 2.94 5.66 -7.03
C ALA A 18 1.87 4.57 -6.97
N VAL A 19 1.31 4.30 -5.78
CA VAL A 19 0.16 3.38 -5.64
C VAL A 19 -1.04 3.91 -6.42
N LEU A 20 -1.41 5.17 -6.21
CA LEU A 20 -2.56 5.78 -6.89
C LEU A 20 -2.37 5.78 -8.40
N ALA A 21 -1.21 6.20 -8.91
CA ALA A 21 -0.91 6.22 -10.34
C ALA A 21 -0.91 4.81 -10.97
N THR A 22 -0.50 3.78 -10.22
CA THR A 22 -0.56 2.38 -10.66
C THR A 22 -2.01 1.91 -10.81
N LEU A 23 -2.86 2.20 -9.82
CA LEU A 23 -4.28 1.85 -9.85
C LEU A 23 -5.05 2.65 -10.92
N GLU A 24 -4.66 3.90 -11.14
CA GLU A 24 -5.20 4.74 -12.21
C GLU A 24 -4.86 4.16 -13.58
N GLN A 25 -3.59 3.80 -13.83
CA GLN A 25 -3.17 3.16 -15.08
C GLN A 25 -3.91 1.82 -15.31
N ALA A 26 -4.17 1.07 -14.24
CA ALA A 26 -4.97 -0.14 -14.31
C ALA A 26 -6.47 0.13 -14.60
N GLN A 27 -6.92 1.37 -14.45
CA GLN A 27 -8.31 1.82 -14.61
C GLN A 27 -9.27 1.17 -13.61
N VAL A 28 -8.81 1.02 -12.36
CA VAL A 28 -9.60 0.40 -11.28
C VAL A 28 -10.01 1.38 -10.18
N LEU A 29 -9.50 2.61 -10.23
CA LEU A 29 -9.90 3.66 -9.30
C LEU A 29 -11.37 4.07 -9.51
N PRO A 30 -12.08 4.44 -8.43
CA PRO A 30 -13.38 5.07 -8.56
C PRO A 30 -13.28 6.42 -9.30
N PRO A 31 -14.37 6.94 -9.87
CA PRO A 31 -14.38 8.24 -10.54
C PRO A 31 -13.85 9.37 -9.64
N GLU A 32 -13.03 10.23 -10.23
CA GLU A 32 -12.44 11.38 -9.54
C GLU A 32 -13.50 12.37 -9.03
N GLY A 33 -13.16 13.11 -7.97
CA GLY A 33 -14.03 14.10 -7.35
C GLY A 33 -15.19 13.52 -6.53
N GLY A 34 -15.31 12.19 -6.46
CA GLY A 34 -16.26 11.49 -5.60
C GLY A 34 -15.70 11.20 -4.20
N ARG A 35 -16.61 11.10 -3.21
CA ARG A 35 -16.27 10.69 -1.83
C ARG A 35 -15.51 9.37 -1.74
N GLU A 36 -15.73 8.48 -2.71
CA GLU A 36 -15.03 7.19 -2.75
C GLU A 36 -13.57 7.34 -3.16
N ALA A 37 -13.25 8.23 -4.11
CA ALA A 37 -11.88 8.54 -4.50
C ALA A 37 -11.09 9.15 -3.34
N ASP A 38 -11.69 10.12 -2.63
CA ASP A 38 -11.08 10.72 -1.43
C ASP A 38 -10.77 9.65 -0.37
N ARG A 39 -11.70 8.71 -0.18
CA ARG A 39 -11.56 7.62 0.78
C ARG A 39 -10.45 6.64 0.40
N VAL A 40 -10.26 6.37 -0.90
CA VAL A 40 -9.12 5.56 -1.38
C VAL A 40 -7.79 6.28 -1.13
N ILE A 41 -7.70 7.57 -1.42
CA ILE A 41 -6.50 8.37 -1.17
C ILE A 41 -6.13 8.35 0.32
N GLN A 42 -7.12 8.59 1.19
CA GLN A 42 -6.93 8.51 2.65
C GLN A 42 -6.47 7.12 3.09
N SER A 43 -7.09 6.07 2.55
CA SER A 43 -6.77 4.68 2.87
C SER A 43 -5.32 4.33 2.50
N VAL A 44 -4.84 4.74 1.33
CA VAL A 44 -3.44 4.52 0.91
C VAL A 44 -2.46 5.18 1.88
N ILE A 45 -2.71 6.41 2.32
CA ILE A 45 -1.83 7.15 3.21
C ILE A 45 -1.87 6.60 4.65
N GLN A 46 -3.07 6.34 5.16
CA GLN A 46 -3.28 5.90 6.54
C GLN A 46 -2.84 4.46 6.74
N LEU A 47 -3.12 3.54 5.81
CA LEU A 47 -2.66 2.15 5.91
C LEU A 47 -1.13 2.07 5.88
N GLN A 48 -0.47 2.94 5.11
CA GLN A 48 0.98 3.05 5.16
C GLN A 48 1.45 3.40 6.58
N SER A 49 0.73 4.27 7.28
CA SER A 49 1.04 4.63 8.66
C SER A 49 0.72 3.51 9.65
N VAL A 50 -0.37 2.76 9.45
CA VAL A 50 -0.71 1.57 10.25
C VAL A 50 0.47 0.60 10.28
N PHE A 51 0.98 0.21 9.12
CA PHE A 51 2.03 -0.82 9.06
C PHE A 51 3.43 -0.28 9.37
N SER A 52 3.69 1.03 9.16
CA SER A 52 5.02 1.61 9.43
C SER A 52 5.21 2.13 10.84
N LYS A 53 4.14 2.59 11.50
CA LYS A 53 4.18 3.24 12.83
C LYS A 53 3.26 2.59 13.85
N GLY A 54 2.26 1.84 13.43
CA GLY A 54 1.32 1.19 14.32
C GLY A 54 2.00 0.12 15.18
N THR A 55 1.53 -0.01 16.41
CA THR A 55 2.08 -0.95 17.41
C THR A 55 1.10 -2.05 17.77
N ASP A 56 -0.09 -2.06 17.14
CA ASP A 56 -1.10 -3.08 17.37
C ASP A 56 -0.60 -4.48 16.95
N PRO A 57 -0.59 -5.47 17.86
CA PRO A 57 -0.02 -6.79 17.57
C PRO A 57 -0.73 -7.54 16.44
N SER A 58 -2.03 -7.37 16.27
CA SER A 58 -2.82 -8.09 15.25
C SER A 58 -2.48 -7.60 13.85
N THR A 59 -2.46 -6.28 13.64
CA THR A 59 -2.05 -5.68 12.35
C THR A 59 -0.59 -5.97 12.00
N GLN A 60 0.32 -5.94 12.99
CA GLN A 60 1.73 -6.29 12.78
C GLN A 60 1.90 -7.77 12.42
N ARG A 61 1.25 -8.67 13.16
CA ARG A 61 1.29 -10.11 12.89
C ARG A 61 0.73 -10.43 11.50
N PHE A 62 -0.42 -9.84 11.16
CA PHE A 62 -1.06 -10.04 9.86
C PHE A 62 -0.12 -9.65 8.71
N ALA A 63 0.49 -8.46 8.78
CA ALA A 63 1.45 -8.03 7.78
C ALA A 63 2.65 -8.98 7.72
N GLN A 64 3.22 -9.36 8.88
CA GLN A 64 4.37 -10.24 8.94
C GLN A 64 4.09 -11.60 8.28
N GLN A 65 2.94 -12.20 8.57
CA GLN A 65 2.50 -13.44 7.96
C GLN A 65 2.25 -13.29 6.46
N ALA A 66 1.64 -12.19 6.03
CA ALA A 66 1.39 -11.91 4.62
C ALA A 66 2.68 -11.91 3.80
N VAL A 67 3.68 -11.16 4.27
CA VAL A 67 4.97 -11.01 3.58
C VAL A 67 5.82 -12.28 3.71
N ALA A 68 5.81 -12.94 4.87
CA ALA A 68 6.50 -14.22 5.05
C ALA A 68 5.95 -15.30 4.12
N HIS A 69 4.64 -15.34 3.91
CA HIS A 69 4.01 -16.28 2.99
C HIS A 69 4.43 -16.04 1.53
N MET A 70 4.57 -14.78 1.12
CA MET A 70 4.89 -14.45 -0.27
C MET A 70 6.40 -14.50 -0.58
N HIS A 71 7.24 -14.04 0.35
CA HIS A 71 8.67 -13.84 0.12
C HIS A 71 9.58 -14.79 0.91
N GLY A 72 9.02 -15.62 1.80
CA GLY A 72 9.78 -16.59 2.60
C GLY A 72 10.94 -15.93 3.34
N THR A 73 12.16 -16.39 3.06
CA THR A 73 13.40 -15.89 3.66
C THR A 73 13.70 -14.41 3.35
N ASN A 74 13.11 -13.85 2.28
CA ASN A 74 13.29 -12.45 1.89
C ASN A 74 12.32 -11.48 2.60
N ALA A 75 11.41 -11.98 3.44
CA ALA A 75 10.43 -11.15 4.13
C ALA A 75 11.03 -10.00 4.97
N PRO A 76 12.15 -10.19 5.71
CA PRO A 76 12.78 -9.09 6.44
C PRO A 76 13.20 -7.94 5.51
N MET A 77 13.77 -8.25 4.33
CA MET A 77 14.17 -7.22 3.36
C MET A 77 12.98 -6.46 2.79
N ALA A 78 11.86 -7.13 2.52
CA ALA A 78 10.64 -6.48 2.06
C ALA A 78 10.12 -5.46 3.09
N PHE A 79 10.14 -5.82 4.39
CA PHE A 79 9.76 -4.90 5.47
C PHE A 79 10.72 -3.75 5.67
N GLU A 80 12.03 -3.98 5.59
CA GLU A 80 13.01 -2.89 5.68
C GLU A 80 12.82 -1.87 4.55
N ARG A 81 12.62 -2.35 3.31
CA ARG A 81 12.31 -1.47 2.17
C ARG A 81 11.04 -0.67 2.43
N PHE A 82 10.01 -1.30 2.99
CA PHE A 82 8.77 -0.62 3.33
C PHE A 82 8.94 0.45 4.40
N ARG A 83 9.63 0.14 5.51
CA ARG A 83 9.88 1.09 6.60
C ARG A 83 10.74 2.28 6.17
N THR A 84 11.61 2.09 5.18
CA THR A 84 12.49 3.14 4.67
C THR A 84 11.86 3.97 3.57
N HIS A 85 11.09 3.35 2.66
CA HIS A 85 10.63 3.99 1.42
C HIS A 85 9.12 4.14 1.29
N GLY A 86 8.33 3.64 2.24
CA GLY A 86 6.87 3.55 2.15
C GLY A 86 6.43 2.32 1.35
N TRP A 87 5.25 2.36 0.73
CA TRP A 87 4.73 1.26 -0.07
C TRP A 87 5.73 0.69 -1.07
N THR A 88 5.65 -0.63 -1.26
CA THR A 88 6.32 -1.37 -2.32
C THR A 88 5.31 -2.33 -2.94
N ALA A 89 5.53 -2.74 -4.19
CA ALA A 89 4.67 -3.73 -4.83
C ALA A 89 4.60 -5.03 -4.02
N ASP A 90 5.75 -5.51 -3.56
CA ASP A 90 5.90 -6.68 -2.66
C ASP A 90 4.92 -6.64 -1.46
N ILE A 91 4.89 -5.51 -0.72
CA ILE A 91 3.99 -5.39 0.45
C ILE A 91 2.52 -5.32 0.01
N LEU A 92 2.21 -4.56 -1.04
CA LEU A 92 0.84 -4.39 -1.52
C LEU A 92 0.25 -5.72 -1.97
N GLU A 93 0.98 -6.48 -2.78
CA GLU A 93 0.58 -7.78 -3.28
C GLU A 93 0.47 -8.80 -2.13
N ALA A 94 1.43 -8.82 -1.21
CA ALA A 94 1.40 -9.71 -0.05
C ALA A 94 0.17 -9.48 0.83
N LEU A 95 -0.12 -8.22 1.18
CA LEU A 95 -1.30 -7.87 1.97
C LEU A 95 -2.59 -8.18 1.22
N ALA A 96 -2.63 -7.94 -0.09
CA ALA A 96 -3.80 -8.19 -0.91
C ALA A 96 -4.12 -9.69 -1.04
N ASP A 97 -3.10 -10.54 -1.16
CA ASP A 97 -3.29 -11.99 -1.16
C ASP A 97 -3.61 -12.54 0.22
N ALA A 98 -3.03 -11.97 1.29
CA ALA A 98 -3.36 -12.34 2.67
C ALA A 98 -4.80 -11.98 3.05
N GLU A 99 -5.27 -10.78 2.71
CA GLU A 99 -6.65 -10.36 2.97
C GLU A 99 -7.64 -11.31 2.31
N ARG A 100 -7.42 -11.68 1.04
CA ARG A 100 -8.29 -12.63 0.32
C ARG A 100 -8.33 -14.01 0.96
N ARG A 101 -7.26 -14.46 1.62
CA ARG A 101 -7.18 -15.77 2.29
C ARG A 101 -7.75 -15.76 3.71
N ALA A 102 -7.63 -14.63 4.40
CA ALA A 102 -8.08 -14.49 5.77
C ALA A 102 -9.61 -14.60 5.86
N SER A 103 -10.07 -15.32 6.88
CA SER A 103 -11.48 -15.40 7.26
C SER A 103 -12.02 -14.04 7.72
N ALA A 104 -13.35 -13.91 7.76
CA ALA A 104 -13.99 -12.68 8.23
C ALA A 104 -13.57 -12.32 9.67
N ASP A 105 -13.41 -13.32 10.53
CA ASP A 105 -12.99 -13.15 11.93
C ASP A 105 -11.53 -12.67 12.01
N GLU A 106 -10.61 -13.30 11.30
CA GLU A 106 -9.19 -12.87 11.24
C GLU A 106 -9.05 -11.43 10.73
N GLN A 107 -9.86 -11.04 9.75
CA GLN A 107 -9.87 -9.66 9.27
C GLN A 107 -10.47 -8.69 10.29
N GLN A 108 -11.46 -9.12 11.06
CA GLN A 108 -12.08 -8.30 12.10
C GLN A 108 -11.13 -8.05 13.27
N GLU A 109 -10.19 -8.96 13.54
CA GLU A 109 -9.11 -8.75 14.52
C GLU A 109 -8.21 -7.54 14.19
N LEU A 110 -8.22 -7.07 12.94
CA LEU A 110 -7.46 -5.88 12.53
C LEU A 110 -8.13 -4.56 12.96
N ALA A 111 -9.42 -4.59 13.32
CA ALA A 111 -10.21 -3.40 13.59
C ALA A 111 -9.59 -2.46 14.66
N PRO A 112 -9.04 -2.95 15.80
CA PRO A 112 -8.43 -2.07 16.80
C PRO A 112 -7.22 -1.31 16.25
N GLY A 113 -6.32 -1.99 15.54
CA GLY A 113 -5.12 -1.38 14.96
C GLY A 113 -5.43 -0.41 13.82
N LEU A 114 -6.40 -0.75 12.97
CA LEU A 114 -6.89 0.15 11.91
C LEU A 114 -7.56 1.40 12.51
N GLY A 115 -8.37 1.22 13.55
CA GLY A 115 -9.10 2.30 14.22
C GLY A 115 -8.20 3.39 14.81
N GLN A 116 -6.98 3.04 15.25
CA GLN A 116 -5.98 4.02 15.73
C GLN A 116 -5.58 5.05 14.67
N PHE A 117 -5.80 4.74 13.38
CA PHE A 117 -5.46 5.59 12.24
C PHE A 117 -6.69 6.08 11.47
N ASN A 118 -7.89 5.98 12.08
CA ASN A 118 -9.19 6.32 11.49
C ASN A 118 -9.58 5.47 10.27
N LEU A 119 -9.16 4.20 10.26
CA LEU A 119 -9.52 3.23 9.23
C LEU A 119 -10.48 2.17 9.76
N SER A 120 -11.39 1.72 8.92
CA SER A 120 -12.20 0.52 9.15
C SER A 120 -11.60 -0.70 8.44
N VAL A 121 -12.06 -1.90 8.81
CA VAL A 121 -11.75 -3.14 8.08
C VAL A 121 -12.20 -3.06 6.62
N ASP A 122 -13.33 -2.38 6.34
CA ASP A 122 -13.82 -2.20 4.97
C ASP A 122 -12.93 -1.28 4.13
N ASP A 123 -12.26 -0.30 4.75
CA ASP A 123 -11.25 0.53 4.08
C ASP A 123 -10.05 -0.30 3.65
N PHE A 124 -9.57 -1.15 4.56
CA PHE A 124 -8.51 -2.11 4.28
C PHE A 124 -8.90 -3.07 3.15
N ARG A 125 -10.05 -3.74 3.26
CA ARG A 125 -10.59 -4.64 2.22
C ARG A 125 -10.72 -3.95 0.87
N ARG A 126 -11.24 -2.72 0.85
CA ARG A 126 -11.43 -1.96 -0.38
C ARG A 126 -10.10 -1.69 -1.07
N LEU A 127 -9.08 -1.23 -0.35
CA LEU A 127 -7.78 -1.00 -0.94
C LEU A 127 -7.14 -2.31 -1.44
N MET A 128 -7.21 -3.38 -0.65
CA MET A 128 -6.66 -4.68 -1.05
C MET A 128 -7.35 -5.25 -2.29
N ARG A 129 -8.67 -5.05 -2.42
CA ARG A 129 -9.40 -5.40 -3.64
C ARG A 129 -8.92 -4.58 -4.84
N LEU A 130 -8.75 -3.27 -4.70
CA LEU A 130 -8.23 -2.42 -5.78
C LEU A 130 -6.84 -2.88 -6.24
N VAL A 131 -5.96 -3.30 -5.32
CA VAL A 131 -4.66 -3.87 -5.68
C VAL A 131 -4.81 -5.15 -6.51
N ARG A 132 -5.70 -6.08 -6.11
CA ARG A 132 -5.95 -7.32 -6.88
C ARG A 132 -6.57 -7.05 -8.25
N ASP A 133 -7.55 -6.16 -8.31
CA ASP A 133 -8.20 -5.75 -9.56
C ASP A 133 -7.18 -5.09 -10.47
N GLY A 134 -6.32 -4.23 -9.91
CA GLY A 134 -5.25 -3.56 -10.61
C GLY A 134 -4.23 -4.55 -11.20
N ARG A 135 -3.79 -5.53 -10.40
CA ARG A 135 -2.92 -6.62 -10.86
C ARG A 135 -3.55 -7.37 -12.03
N SER A 136 -4.80 -7.81 -11.87
CA SER A 136 -5.53 -8.57 -12.89
C SER A 136 -5.72 -7.77 -14.19
N ALA A 137 -6.06 -6.48 -14.09
CA ALA A 137 -6.27 -5.61 -15.25
C ALA A 137 -4.96 -5.31 -16.01
N LEU A 138 -3.84 -5.16 -15.31
CA LEU A 138 -2.53 -4.96 -15.91
C LEU A 138 -2.03 -6.25 -16.57
N GLU A 139 -2.19 -7.41 -15.90
CA GLU A 139 -1.82 -8.72 -16.45
C GLU A 139 -2.58 -9.02 -17.74
N ALA A 140 -3.87 -8.70 -17.81
CA ALA A 140 -4.67 -8.83 -19.04
C ALA A 140 -4.15 -8.00 -20.22
N ARG A 141 -3.33 -6.98 -19.95
CA ARG A 141 -2.66 -6.12 -20.95
C ARG A 141 -1.17 -6.49 -21.12
N GLY A 142 -0.72 -7.61 -20.57
CA GLY A 142 0.67 -8.06 -20.62
C GLY A 142 1.62 -7.21 -19.76
N GLN A 143 1.11 -6.52 -18.74
CA GLN A 143 1.91 -5.69 -17.84
C GLN A 143 1.99 -6.33 -16.44
N ASN A 144 3.15 -6.22 -15.80
CA ASN A 144 3.33 -6.65 -14.41
C ASN A 144 3.07 -5.47 -13.45
N PHE A 145 2.35 -5.73 -12.35
CA PHE A 145 2.00 -4.70 -11.35
C PHE A 145 3.25 -4.08 -10.70
N ALA A 146 4.23 -4.89 -10.31
CA ALA A 146 5.47 -4.41 -9.71
C ALA A 146 6.28 -3.52 -10.67
N ASP A 147 6.37 -3.87 -11.95
CA ASP A 147 7.06 -3.05 -12.95
C ASP A 147 6.35 -1.71 -13.17
N VAL A 148 5.01 -1.72 -13.24
CA VAL A 148 4.20 -0.49 -13.38
C VAL A 148 4.40 0.40 -12.16
N TYR A 149 4.31 -0.17 -10.95
CA TYR A 149 4.56 0.53 -9.70
C TYR A 149 5.96 1.13 -9.66
N ALA A 150 7.00 0.36 -10.00
CA ALA A 150 8.38 0.83 -10.00
C ALA A 150 8.60 2.01 -10.94
N ARG A 151 8.01 1.97 -12.16
CA ARG A 151 8.07 3.10 -13.11
C ARG A 151 7.46 4.37 -12.52
N HIS A 152 6.26 4.28 -11.94
CA HIS A 152 5.62 5.43 -11.28
C HIS A 152 6.46 5.91 -10.11
N ARG A 153 6.93 4.99 -9.25
CA ARG A 153 7.72 5.32 -8.07
C ARG A 153 9.00 6.09 -8.39
N ASN A 154 9.67 5.74 -9.50
CA ASN A 154 10.89 6.40 -9.97
C ASN A 154 10.65 7.82 -10.51
N ALA A 155 9.44 8.10 -10.99
CA ALA A 155 9.03 9.44 -11.41
C ALA A 155 8.56 10.32 -10.23
N MET A 156 8.31 9.72 -9.05
CA MET A 156 7.76 10.41 -7.89
C MET A 156 8.83 10.93 -6.90
N PRO A 157 8.53 11.99 -6.12
CA PRO A 157 9.46 12.54 -5.15
C PRO A 157 9.92 11.51 -4.10
N GLY A 158 11.15 11.67 -3.62
CA GLY A 158 11.73 10.77 -2.61
C GLY A 158 12.04 9.37 -3.12
N ALA A 159 12.09 9.14 -4.44
CA ALA A 159 12.64 7.92 -5.03
C ALA A 159 14.08 7.72 -4.55
N ALA A 160 14.43 6.49 -4.17
CA ALA A 160 15.82 6.12 -3.93
C ALA A 160 16.58 6.38 -5.24
N ARG A 161 17.47 7.37 -5.23
CA ARG A 161 18.48 7.52 -6.28
C ARG A 161 19.59 6.53 -6.05
#